data_AF-A0A931HJP6-F1
#
_entry.id   AF-A0A931HJP6-F1
#
_cell.length_a   1.000
_cell.length_b   1.000
_cell.length_c   1.000
_cell.angle_alpha   90.00
_cell.angle_beta   90.00
_cell.angle_gamma   90.00
#
_symmetry.space_group_name_H-M   'P 1'
#
loop_
_entity.id
_entity.type
_entity.pdbx_description
1 polymer ?
#
loop_
_entity_poly.entity_id
_entity_poly.type
_entity_poly.pdbx_seq_one_letter_code
_entity_poly.pdbx_strand_id
1 'polypeptide(L)'
;ALRRAARVGDGWTSAMIKFDELTAVIDRLRVLRAEYGRSDLPFEIQAVSVDRFGSSGYAELADAGVTDIIVVPWIFDGHGFDSPLEAKQESLHRFADKYIHGRDAV
;
A
#
# COMPACT_ATOMS: atom_id res chain seq x y z
N ALA A 1 8.18 13.24 -9.95
CA ALA A 1 8.76 12.09 -9.24
C ALA A 1 8.80 10.81 -10.09
N LEU A 2 7.69 10.39 -10.73
CA LEU A 2 7.55 9.09 -11.43
C LEU A 2 8.66 8.76 -12.44
N ARG A 3 9.06 9.70 -13.32
CA ARG A 3 10.15 9.47 -14.29
C ARG A 3 11.46 9.06 -13.63
N ARG A 4 11.79 9.66 -12.47
CA ARG A 4 13.00 9.31 -11.70
C ARG A 4 12.89 7.90 -11.13
N ALA A 5 11.76 7.57 -10.50
CA ALA A 5 11.51 6.25 -9.95
C ALA A 5 11.61 5.17 -11.05
N ALA A 6 10.94 5.37 -12.19
CA ALA A 6 10.97 4.42 -13.30
C ALA A 6 12.36 4.24 -13.94
N ARG A 7 13.20 5.29 -13.95
CA ARG A 7 14.52 5.26 -14.61
C ARG A 7 15.60 4.58 -13.78
N VAL A 8 15.65 4.85 -12.48
CA VAL A 8 16.78 4.45 -11.60
C VAL A 8 16.36 3.86 -10.26
N GLY A 9 15.06 3.81 -9.96
CA GLY A 9 14.56 3.28 -8.71
C GLY A 9 14.18 1.81 -8.80
N ASP A 10 14.04 1.22 -7.63
CA ASP A 10 13.53 -0.15 -7.40
C ASP A 10 12.11 -0.13 -6.82
N GLY A 11 11.50 1.06 -6.75
CA GLY A 11 10.12 1.21 -6.29
C GLY A 11 9.60 2.64 -6.28
N TRP A 12 8.36 2.79 -5.85
CA TRP A 12 7.66 4.05 -5.64
C TRP A 12 6.66 3.94 -4.48
N THR A 13 6.57 4.97 -3.66
CA THR A 13 5.55 5.08 -2.60
C THR A 13 4.58 6.23 -2.88
N SER A 14 3.30 6.01 -2.60
CA SER A 14 2.29 7.05 -2.62
C SER A 14 2.29 7.87 -1.32
N ALA A 15 1.65 9.05 -1.37
CA ALA A 15 1.02 9.65 -0.21
C ALA A 15 -0.41 9.09 -0.06
N MET A 16 -1.28 9.75 0.71
CA MET A 16 -2.72 9.43 0.73
C MET A 16 -3.30 9.51 -0.69
N ILE A 17 -3.92 8.43 -1.16
CA ILE A 17 -4.41 8.33 -2.55
C ILE A 17 -5.66 7.44 -2.64
N LYS A 18 -6.60 7.79 -3.54
CA LYS A 18 -7.75 6.94 -3.87
C LYS A 18 -7.37 5.88 -4.88
N PHE A 19 -8.09 4.76 -4.87
CA PHE A 19 -7.81 3.62 -5.74
C PHE A 19 -7.72 3.97 -7.23
N ASP A 20 -8.67 4.74 -7.76
CA ASP A 20 -8.70 5.10 -9.19
C ASP A 20 -7.51 5.96 -9.61
N GLU A 21 -7.02 6.83 -8.72
CA GLU A 21 -5.82 7.64 -8.98
C GLU A 21 -4.56 6.78 -8.87
N LEU A 22 -4.52 5.87 -7.88
CA LEU A 22 -3.42 4.95 -7.68
C LEU A 22 -3.22 4.05 -8.91
N THR A 23 -4.28 3.45 -9.45
CA THR A 23 -4.20 2.61 -10.65
C THR A 23 -3.67 3.39 -11.86
N ALA A 24 -4.14 4.62 -12.06
CA ALA A 24 -3.63 5.50 -13.12
C ALA A 24 -2.12 5.81 -12.96
N VAL A 25 -1.65 6.01 -11.72
CA VAL A 25 -0.22 6.21 -11.43
C VAL A 25 0.60 4.95 -11.70
N ILE A 26 0.10 3.78 -11.29
CA ILE A 26 0.75 2.49 -11.53
C ILE A 26 0.88 2.24 -13.03
N ASP A 27 -0.17 2.48 -13.82
CA ASP A 27 -0.12 2.34 -15.27
C ASP A 27 0.89 3.30 -15.90
N ARG A 28 0.97 4.53 -15.41
CA ARG A 28 1.99 5.47 -15.89
C ARG A 28 3.41 4.99 -15.54
N LEU A 29 3.63 4.41 -14.36
CA LEU A 29 4.91 3.82 -13.98
C LEU A 29 5.28 2.64 -14.89
N ARG A 30 4.33 1.75 -15.22
CA ARG A 30 4.54 0.64 -16.17
C ARG A 30 5.04 1.15 -17.52
N VAL A 31 4.36 2.16 -18.09
CA VAL A 31 4.76 2.78 -19.36
C VAL A 31 6.16 3.39 -19.27
N LEU A 32 6.44 4.18 -18.22
CA LEU A 32 7.76 4.81 -18.06
C LEU A 32 8.88 3.80 -17.87
N ARG A 33 8.64 2.70 -17.16
CA ARG A 33 9.62 1.63 -16.99
C ARG A 33 9.92 0.92 -18.30
N ALA A 34 8.91 0.72 -19.15
CA ALA A 34 9.10 0.22 -20.50
C ALA A 34 9.91 1.18 -21.37
N GLU A 35 9.63 2.49 -21.33
CA GLU A 35 10.42 3.52 -22.03
C GLU A 35 11.91 3.48 -21.64
N TYR A 36 12.23 3.11 -20.40
CA TYR A 36 13.60 3.00 -19.91
C TYR A 36 14.20 1.58 -20.02
N GLY A 37 13.50 0.61 -20.62
CA GLY A 37 13.98 -0.76 -20.79
C GLY A 37 14.14 -1.51 -19.46
N ARG A 38 13.27 -1.24 -18.49
CA ARG A 38 13.33 -1.80 -17.13
C ARG A 38 12.07 -2.59 -16.75
N SER A 39 11.22 -2.98 -17.70
CA SER A 39 9.94 -3.64 -17.43
C SER A 39 10.06 -4.96 -16.67
N ASP A 40 11.17 -5.66 -16.86
CA ASP A 40 11.49 -7.01 -16.35
C ASP A 40 12.17 -7.00 -14.98
N LEU A 41 12.62 -5.84 -14.51
CA LEU A 41 13.24 -5.71 -13.18
C LEU A 41 12.18 -5.72 -12.06
N PRO A 42 12.55 -6.10 -10.82
CA PRO A 42 11.67 -5.89 -9.67
C PRO A 42 11.33 -4.40 -9.46
N PHE A 43 10.13 -4.11 -8.98
CA PHE A 43 9.72 -2.75 -8.63
C PHE A 43 8.60 -2.76 -7.60
N GLU A 44 8.88 -2.23 -6.41
CA GLU A 44 7.94 -2.18 -5.30
C GLU A 44 7.00 -0.97 -5.40
N ILE A 45 5.75 -1.17 -5.02
CA ILE A 45 4.72 -0.14 -5.01
C ILE A 45 4.08 -0.14 -3.62
N GLN A 46 4.42 0.88 -2.84
CA GLN A 46 3.89 1.06 -1.49
C GLN A 46 2.77 2.10 -1.50
N ALA A 47 1.61 1.80 -0.91
CA ALA A 47 0.45 2.67 -0.99
C ALA A 47 -0.20 2.98 0.36
N VAL A 48 -0.52 4.27 0.57
CA VAL A 48 -1.43 4.74 1.62
C VAL A 48 -2.82 4.94 1.00
N SER A 49 -3.59 3.86 0.82
CA SER A 49 -4.95 3.96 0.29
C SER A 49 -5.90 4.58 1.31
N VAL A 50 -6.78 5.47 0.84
CA VAL A 50 -7.81 6.11 1.68
C VAL A 50 -9.22 5.58 1.45
N ASP A 51 -9.41 4.62 0.54
CA ASP A 51 -10.72 4.11 0.14
C ASP A 51 -10.74 2.60 -0.17
N ARG A 52 -9.66 1.87 0.09
CA ARG A 52 -9.60 0.40 0.04
C ARG A 52 -9.04 -0.15 1.34
N PHE A 53 -9.88 -0.90 2.04
CA PHE A 53 -9.59 -1.44 3.37
C PHE A 53 -10.12 -2.86 3.50
N GLY A 54 -9.58 -3.57 4.50
CA GLY A 54 -9.96 -4.95 4.76
C GLY A 54 -9.55 -5.91 3.65
N SER A 55 -9.86 -7.19 3.84
CA SER A 55 -9.30 -8.26 3.00
C SER A 55 -9.62 -8.08 1.51
N SER A 56 -10.84 -7.66 1.16
CA SER A 56 -11.22 -7.40 -0.23
C SER A 56 -10.50 -6.18 -0.81
N GLY A 57 -10.45 -5.07 -0.08
CA GLY A 57 -9.74 -3.87 -0.53
C GLY A 57 -8.23 -4.11 -0.68
N TYR A 58 -7.61 -4.89 0.22
CA TYR A 58 -6.21 -5.26 0.11
C TYR A 58 -5.94 -6.21 -1.06
N ALA A 59 -6.88 -7.11 -1.38
CA ALA A 59 -6.79 -7.93 -2.59
C ALA A 59 -6.89 -7.06 -3.87
N GLU A 60 -7.83 -6.11 -3.93
CA GLU A 60 -7.93 -5.18 -5.06
C GLU A 60 -6.65 -4.34 -5.26
N LEU A 61 -6.01 -3.91 -4.17
CA LEU A 61 -4.72 -3.22 -4.23
C LEU A 61 -3.61 -4.13 -4.76
N ALA A 62 -3.54 -5.37 -4.30
CA ALA A 62 -2.57 -6.35 -4.78
C ALA A 62 -2.75 -6.65 -6.28
N ASP A 63 -4.00 -6.85 -6.72
CA ASP A 63 -4.35 -7.08 -8.12
C ASP A 63 -3.96 -5.88 -9.02
N ALA A 64 -4.07 -4.66 -8.49
CA ALA A 64 -3.62 -3.44 -9.18
C ALA A 64 -2.09 -3.36 -9.32
N GLY A 65 -1.32 -4.13 -8.54
CA GLY A 65 0.14 -4.17 -8.54
C GLY A 65 0.79 -3.46 -7.35
N VAL A 66 0.04 -3.15 -6.29
CA VAL A 66 0.60 -2.71 -5.00
C VAL A 66 1.28 -3.89 -4.32
N THR A 67 2.53 -3.70 -3.88
CA THR A 67 3.29 -4.72 -3.15
C THR A 67 3.15 -4.59 -1.64
N ASP A 68 2.97 -3.37 -1.15
CA ASP A 68 2.90 -3.06 0.27
C ASP A 68 1.83 -2.02 0.57
N ILE A 69 1.08 -2.24 1.65
CA ILE A 69 0.14 -1.25 2.18
C ILE A 69 0.73 -0.57 3.41
N ILE A 70 0.58 0.76 3.47
CA ILE A 70 0.94 1.55 4.64
C ILE A 70 -0.37 1.85 5.38
N VAL A 71 -0.50 1.31 6.59
CA VAL A 71 -1.71 1.40 7.40
C VAL A 71 -1.46 2.08 8.74
N VAL A 72 -2.52 2.68 9.28
CA VAL A 72 -2.53 3.33 10.59
C VAL A 72 -3.78 2.86 11.34
N PRO A 73 -3.83 1.58 11.79
CA PRO A 73 -5.08 0.95 12.24
C PRO A 73 -5.75 1.67 13.40
N TRP A 74 -4.96 2.29 14.30
CA TRP A 74 -5.51 3.02 15.44
C TRP A 74 -6.33 4.25 15.04
N ILE A 75 -6.05 4.88 13.90
CA ILE A 75 -6.87 5.99 13.39
C ILE A 75 -8.26 5.48 12.98
N PHE A 76 -8.37 4.28 12.41
CA PHE A 76 -9.66 3.67 12.07
C PHE A 76 -10.47 3.27 13.31
N ASP A 77 -9.78 2.96 14.40
CA ASP A 77 -10.41 2.68 15.70
C ASP A 77 -10.77 3.98 16.47
N GLY A 78 -10.55 5.15 15.88
CA GLY A 78 -10.89 6.45 16.47
C GLY A 78 -9.83 7.04 17.41
N HIS A 79 -8.62 6.45 17.44
CA HIS A 79 -7.50 6.98 18.21
C HIS A 79 -6.70 8.00 17.40
N GLY A 80 -6.53 9.21 17.93
CA GLY A 80 -5.70 10.24 17.32
C GLY A 80 -4.20 10.01 17.49
N PHE A 81 -3.38 10.87 16.89
CA PHE A 81 -1.93 10.81 17.04
C PHE A 81 -1.43 11.07 18.46
N ASP A 82 -2.21 11.75 19.30
CA ASP A 82 -1.90 12.00 20.72
C ASP A 82 -2.52 10.97 21.67
N SER A 83 -3.18 9.93 21.16
CA SER A 83 -3.72 8.86 22.00
C SER A 83 -2.61 8.07 22.74
N PRO A 84 -2.94 7.47 23.91
CA PRO A 84 -2.01 6.64 24.66
C PRO A 84 -1.34 5.57 23.79
N LEU A 85 -0.09 5.24 24.10
CA LEU A 85 0.69 4.26 23.36
C LEU A 85 -0.03 2.90 23.34
N GLU A 86 -0.58 2.50 24.48
CA GLU A 86 -1.24 1.22 24.71
C GLU A 86 -2.44 1.03 23.76
N ALA A 87 -3.23 2.08 23.56
CA ALA A 87 -4.37 2.05 22.64
C ALA A 87 -3.92 1.81 21.19
N LYS A 88 -2.81 2.44 20.76
CA LYS A 88 -2.26 2.25 19.42
C LYS A 88 -1.69 0.85 19.23
N GLN A 89 -1.02 0.32 20.25
CA GLN A 89 -0.50 -1.05 20.26
C GLN A 89 -1.64 -2.06 20.16
N GLU A 90 -2.72 -1.88 20.92
CA GLU A 90 -3.88 -2.77 20.86
C GLU A 90 -4.51 -2.81 19.46
N SER A 91 -4.67 -1.66 18.81
CA SER A 91 -5.12 -1.58 17.41
C SER A 91 -4.17 -2.30 16.44
N LEU A 92 -2.86 -2.20 16.64
CA LEU A 92 -1.86 -2.91 15.82
C LEU A 92 -1.97 -4.42 16.00
N HIS A 93 -2.13 -4.91 17.24
CA HIS A 93 -2.32 -6.33 17.52
C HIS A 93 -3.60 -6.86 16.86
N ARG A 94 -4.73 -6.16 17.03
CA ARG A 94 -6.00 -6.55 16.36
C ARG A 94 -5.88 -6.58 14.84
N PHE A 95 -5.15 -5.62 14.25
CA PHE A 95 -4.90 -5.61 12.82
C PHE A 95 -4.08 -6.83 12.38
N ALA A 96 -3.01 -7.15 13.11
CA ALA A 96 -2.17 -8.30 12.82
C ALA A 96 -2.94 -9.62 12.93
N ASP A 97 -3.72 -9.81 14.00
CA ASP A 97 -4.55 -11.00 14.19
C ASP A 97 -5.54 -11.18 13.04
N LYS A 98 -6.16 -10.09 12.59
CA LYS A 98 -7.19 -10.12 11.54
C LYS A 98 -6.63 -10.33 10.13
N TYR A 99 -5.49 -9.72 9.79
CA TYR A 99 -5.04 -9.63 8.40
C TYR A 99 -3.69 -10.33 8.12
N ILE A 100 -2.89 -10.59 9.15
CA ILE A 100 -1.55 -11.18 9.01
C ILE A 100 -1.56 -12.63 9.52
N HIS A 101 -2.01 -12.86 10.75
CA HIS A 101 -2.00 -14.18 11.38
C HIS A 101 -3.23 -15.03 11.04
N GLY A 102 -4.37 -14.39 10.74
CA GLY A 102 -5.62 -15.08 10.38
C GLY A 102 -5.61 -15.84 9.04
N ARG A 103 -4.45 -16.04 8.42
CA ARG A 103 -4.30 -16.70 7.10
C ARG A 103 -3.52 -18.02 7.19
N ASP A 104 -3.67 -18.75 8.29
CA ASP A 104 -3.38 -20.19 8.39
C ASP A 104 -4.67 -21.00 8.16
N ALA A 105 -5.14 -21.09 6.91
CA ALA A 105 -6.04 -22.13 6.41
C ALA A 105 -6.25 -21.98 4.89
N VAL A 106 -5.33 -22.56 4.11
CA VAL A 106 -5.52 -23.46 2.94
C VAL A 106 -4.18 -23.53 2.20
#